data_AF-A0A7X3U4E9-F1
#
_entry.id   AF-A0A7X3U4E9-F1
#
_cell.length_a   1.000
_cell.length_b   1.000
_cell.length_c   1.000
_cell.angle_alpha   90.00
_cell.angle_beta   90.00
_cell.angle_gamma   90.00
#
_symmetry.space_group_name_H-M   'P 1'
#
loop_
_entity.id
_entity.type
_entity.pdbx_description
1 polymer ?
#
loop_
_entity_poly.entity_id
_entity_poly.type
_entity_poly.pdbx_seq_one_letter_code
_entity_poly.pdbx_strand_id
1 'polypeptide(L)'
;EMKAHLVARADESEDFRTRLVADPKSVISVEFGVSIPEGFNVQVYEDSATTAHMVLPMTDRLTEEELAQVAGGNWGQESMDQLEDDMNNL
;
A
#
# COMPACT_ATOMS: atom_id res chain seq x y z
N GLU A 1 1.77 0.73 6.68
CA GLU A 1 0.62 1.29 7.42
C GLU A 1 -0.74 1.12 6.72
N MET A 2 -1.11 1.87 5.66
CA MET A 2 -2.47 1.84 5.07
C MET A 2 -3.00 0.45 4.68
N LYS A 3 -2.22 -0.35 3.93
CA LYS A 3 -2.63 -1.70 3.51
C LYS A 3 -2.91 -2.62 4.70
N ALA A 4 -2.03 -2.59 5.70
CA ALA A 4 -2.18 -3.42 6.90
C ALA A 4 -3.45 -3.07 7.68
N HIS A 5 -3.78 -1.77 7.78
CA HIS A 5 -5.03 -1.33 8.39
C HIS A 5 -6.27 -1.87 7.65
N LEU A 6 -6.29 -1.78 6.32
CA LEU A 6 -7.40 -2.31 5.51
C LEU A 6 -7.58 -3.82 5.68
N VAL A 7 -6.48 -4.58 5.72
CA VAL A 7 -6.51 -6.03 5.95
C VAL A 7 -7.05 -6.35 7.34
N ALA A 8 -6.54 -5.70 8.39
CA ALA A 8 -7.02 -5.91 9.76
C ALA A 8 -8.53 -5.61 9.89
N ARG A 9 -9.00 -4.51 9.30
CA ARG A 9 -10.43 -4.16 9.28
C ARG A 9 -11.28 -5.17 8.51
N ALA A 10 -10.75 -5.75 7.44
CA ALA A 10 -11.43 -6.81 6.68
C ALA A 10 -11.46 -8.15 7.40
N ASP A 11 -10.52 -8.43 8.31
CA ASP A 11 -10.55 -9.60 9.19
C ASP A 11 -11.60 -9.43 10.31
N GLU A 12 -11.80 -8.21 10.80
CA GLU A 12 -12.79 -7.91 11.85
C GLU A 12 -14.25 -7.86 11.36
N SER A 13 -14.48 -7.61 10.06
CA SER A 13 -15.84 -7.39 9.52
C SER A 13 -16.00 -7.90 8.09
N GLU A 14 -16.89 -8.88 7.92
CA GLU A 14 -17.27 -9.40 6.60
C GLU A 14 -17.97 -8.34 5.72
N ASP A 15 -18.78 -7.47 6.31
CA ASP A 15 -19.40 -6.34 5.60
C ASP A 15 -18.35 -5.34 5.08
N PHE A 16 -17.30 -5.08 5.87
CA PHE A 16 -16.18 -4.25 5.43
C PHE A 16 -15.42 -4.92 4.30
N ARG A 17 -15.07 -6.21 4.46
CA ARG A 17 -14.40 -7.01 3.43
C ARG A 17 -15.18 -7.00 2.11
N THR A 18 -16.47 -7.28 2.16
CA THR A 18 -17.35 -7.31 0.98
C THR A 18 -17.36 -5.96 0.26
N ARG A 19 -17.47 -4.85 1.00
CA ARG A 19 -17.41 -3.50 0.41
C ARG A 19 -16.03 -3.16 -0.13
N LEU A 20 -14.96 -3.55 0.54
CA LEU A 20 -13.58 -3.30 0.11
C LEU A 20 -13.29 -4.00 -1.23
N VAL A 21 -13.83 -5.20 -1.44
CA VAL A 21 -13.71 -5.92 -2.73
C VAL A 21 -14.58 -5.27 -3.80
N ALA A 22 -15.81 -4.87 -3.48
CA ALA A 22 -16.76 -4.33 -4.45
C ALA A 22 -16.47 -2.89 -4.89
N ASP A 23 -16.08 -2.01 -3.97
CA ASP A 23 -15.80 -0.60 -4.23
C ASP A 23 -14.62 -0.09 -3.36
N PRO A 24 -13.39 -0.53 -3.68
CA PRO A 24 -12.22 -0.20 -2.86
C PRO A 24 -11.95 1.30 -2.82
N LYS A 25 -12.27 2.04 -3.88
CA LYS A 25 -12.00 3.48 -3.93
C LYS A 25 -12.81 4.24 -2.89
N SER A 26 -14.11 3.96 -2.82
CA SER A 26 -14.98 4.60 -1.84
C SER A 26 -14.59 4.22 -0.42
N VAL A 27 -14.24 2.95 -0.18
CA VAL A 27 -13.81 2.49 1.15
C VAL A 27 -12.53 3.21 1.59
N ILE A 28 -11.51 3.28 0.72
CA ILE A 28 -10.25 3.99 1.03
C ILE A 28 -10.51 5.48 1.27
N SER A 29 -11.38 6.10 0.47
CA SER A 29 -11.72 7.51 0.62
C SER A 29 -12.39 7.80 1.96
N VAL A 30 -13.30 6.93 2.40
CA VAL A 30 -14.01 7.07 3.68
C VAL A 30 -13.08 6.81 4.87
N GLU A 31 -12.26 5.75 4.84
CA GLU A 31 -11.42 5.39 5.99
C GLU A 31 -10.26 6.38 6.20
N PHE A 32 -9.68 6.93 5.14
CA PHE A 32 -8.48 7.76 5.23
C PHE A 32 -8.72 9.23 4.86
N GLY A 33 -9.94 9.61 4.42
CA GLY A 33 -10.26 10.97 4.01
C GLY A 33 -9.50 11.43 2.75
N VAL A 34 -9.04 10.49 1.92
CA VAL A 34 -8.27 10.77 0.70
C VAL A 34 -9.16 10.73 -0.54
N SER A 35 -8.78 11.47 -1.58
CA SER A 35 -9.45 11.39 -2.89
C SER A 35 -8.55 10.66 -3.88
N ILE A 36 -9.09 9.63 -4.53
CA ILE A 36 -8.37 8.86 -5.55
C ILE A 36 -8.66 9.51 -6.91
N PRO A 37 -7.63 9.86 -7.70
CA PRO A 37 -7.81 10.46 -9.03
C PRO A 37 -8.68 9.60 -9.95
N GLU A 38 -9.47 10.23 -10.82
CA GLU A 38 -10.39 9.54 -11.73
C GLU A 38 -9.69 8.57 -12.68
N GLY A 39 -8.46 8.89 -13.10
CA GLY A 39 -7.66 8.04 -13.99
C GLY A 39 -7.01 6.82 -13.32
N PHE A 40 -7.08 6.69 -11.99
CA PHE A 40 -6.46 5.59 -11.27
C PHE A 40 -7.47 4.46 -11.08
N ASN A 41 -7.11 3.20 -11.34
CA ASN A 41 -7.99 2.06 -11.06
C ASN A 41 -7.45 1.30 -9.86
N VAL A 42 -8.34 0.94 -8.92
CA VAL A 42 -8.00 0.16 -7.74
C VAL A 42 -8.86 -1.09 -7.75
N GLN A 43 -8.22 -2.25 -7.66
CA GLN A 43 -8.87 -3.55 -7.63
C GLN A 43 -8.35 -4.33 -6.42
N VAL A 44 -9.26 -4.99 -5.72
CA VAL A 44 -8.96 -5.86 -4.59
C VAL A 44 -9.48 -7.25 -4.93
N TYR A 45 -8.61 -8.24 -4.82
CA TYR A 45 -8.93 -9.63 -5.07
C TYR A 45 -8.77 -10.40 -3.77
N GLU A 46 -9.70 -11.31 -3.51
CA GLU A 46 -9.54 -12.27 -2.43
C GLU A 46 -8.58 -13.37 -2.87
N ASP A 47 -7.66 -13.71 -1.98
CA ASP A 47 -6.74 -14.81 -2.23
C ASP A 47 -7.47 -16.15 -2.16
N SER A 48 -7.10 -17.08 -3.03
CA SER A 48 -7.67 -18.42 -3.04
C SER A 48 -6.59 -19.45 -3.33
N ALA A 49 -6.71 -20.64 -2.75
CA ALA A 49 -5.72 -21.72 -2.89
C ALA A 49 -5.50 -22.18 -4.35
N THR A 50 -6.36 -21.78 -5.28
CA THR A 50 -6.30 -22.15 -6.69
C THR A 50 -5.94 -20.99 -7.63
N THR A 51 -5.73 -19.78 -7.09
CA THR A 51 -5.48 -18.57 -7.89
C THR A 51 -4.15 -17.95 -7.51
N ALA A 52 -3.27 -17.76 -8.50
CA ALA A 52 -2.04 -17.00 -8.33
C ALA A 52 -2.18 -15.62 -8.99
N HIS A 53 -1.85 -14.56 -8.26
CA HIS A 53 -1.82 -13.18 -8.78
C HIS A 53 -0.38 -12.79 -9.10
N MET A 54 -0.11 -12.35 -10.33
CA MET A 54 1.20 -11.90 -10.78
C MET A 54 1.13 -10.46 -11.25
N VAL A 55 2.01 -9.61 -10.72
CA VAL A 55 2.16 -8.22 -11.16
C VAL A 55 3.32 -8.14 -12.13
N LEU A 56 3.04 -7.79 -13.39
CA LEU A 56 4.06 -7.47 -14.36
C LEU A 56 4.20 -5.94 -14.44
N PRO A 57 5.33 -5.35 -13.97
CA PRO A 57 5.52 -3.92 -14.03
C PRO A 57 5.65 -3.44 -15.49
N MET A 58 5.15 -2.23 -15.78
CA MET A 58 5.41 -1.60 -17.07
C MET A 58 6.91 -1.32 -17.23
N THR A 59 7.41 -1.43 -18.46
CA THR A 59 8.84 -1.45 -18.80
C THR A 59 9.55 -0.10 -18.62
N ASP A 60 8.82 0.99 -18.40
CA ASP A 60 9.41 2.26 -17.94
C ASP A 60 9.80 2.12 -16.47
N ARG A 61 10.91 1.40 -16.26
CA ARG A 61 11.64 1.41 -15.01
C ARG A 61 12.07 2.84 -14.77
N LEU A 62 11.32 3.52 -13.91
CA LEU A 62 11.84 4.54 -13.04
C LEU A 62 13.24 4.09 -12.59
N THR A 63 14.22 4.99 -12.69
CA THR A 63 15.58 4.75 -12.19
C THR A 63 15.52 4.32 -10.71
N GLU A 64 16.55 3.66 -10.17
CA GLU A 64 16.54 3.25 -8.74
C GLU A 64 16.17 4.41 -7.79
N GLU A 65 16.55 5.64 -8.13
CA GLU A 65 16.18 6.88 -7.42
C GLU A 65 14.69 7.20 -7.50
N GLU A 66 14.06 7.04 -8.66
CA GLU A 66 12.63 7.30 -8.85
C GLU A 66 11.77 6.15 -8.29
N LEU A 67 12.28 4.91 -8.32
CA LEU A 67 11.62 3.73 -7.75
C LEU A 67 11.50 3.85 -6.22
N ALA A 68 12.51 4.45 -5.57
CA ALA A 68 12.51 4.72 -4.13
C ALA A 68 11.39 5.70 -3.70
N GLN A 69 10.93 6.58 -4.59
CA GLN A 69 9.86 7.53 -4.30
C GLN A 69 8.45 6.97 -4.55
N VAL A 70 8.31 5.98 -5.44
CA VAL A 70 7.00 5.46 -5.87
C VAL A 70 6.67 4.11 -5.22
N ALA A 71 7.68 3.34 -4.82
CA ALA A 71 7.46 2.12 -4.05
C ALA A 71 6.86 2.49 -2.68
N GLY A 72 5.56 2.26 -2.52
CA GLY A 72 4.80 2.45 -1.27
C GLY A 72 5.21 1.52 -0.12
N GLY A 73 6.50 1.21 -0.01
CA GLY A 73 7.15 0.47 1.06
C GLY A 73 8.24 1.24 1.80
N ASN A 74 8.61 2.47 1.41
CA ASN A 74 9.66 3.24 2.10
C ASN A 74 9.07 4.39 2.94
N TRP A 75 8.30 4.05 3.98
CA TRP A 75 8.16 4.94 5.13
C TRP A 75 9.06 4.36 6.22
N GLY A 76 10.32 4.83 6.29
CA GLY A 76 11.16 4.63 7.48
C GLY A 76 12.58 4.09 7.32
N GLN A 77 13.31 4.33 6.22
CA GLN A 77 14.78 4.17 6.25
C GLN A 77 15.55 5.48 6.46
N GLU A 78 15.00 6.66 6.14
CA GLU A 78 15.71 7.93 6.40
C GLU A 78 15.91 8.26 7.89
N SER A 79 15.29 7.48 8.79
CA SER A 79 15.41 7.65 10.23
C SER A 79 16.44 6.73 10.90
N MET A 80 17.07 5.79 10.20
CA MET A 80 18.04 4.86 10.82
C MET A 80 19.50 5.27 10.65
N ASP A 81 19.91 5.79 9.48
CA ASP A 81 21.30 6.23 9.29
C ASP A 81 21.68 7.41 10.21
N GLN A 82 20.76 8.37 10.41
CA GLN A 82 21.00 9.52 11.27
C GLN A 82 21.10 9.14 12.76
N LEU A 83 20.39 8.09 13.19
CA LEU A 83 20.41 7.61 14.58
C LEU A 83 21.70 6.82 14.89
N GLU A 84 22.27 6.11 13.92
CA GLU A 84 23.57 5.44 14.12
C GLU A 84 24.71 6.46 14.21
N ASP A 85 24.72 7.51 13.38
CA ASP A 85 25.70 8.60 13.50
C ASP A 85 25.58 9.38 14.82
N ASP A 86 24.35 9.70 15.26
CA ASP A 86 24.11 10.39 16.54
C ASP A 86 24.48 9.53 17.77
N MET A 87 24.33 8.20 17.68
CA MET A 87 24.73 7.28 18.75
C MET A 87 26.24 6.99 18.79
N ASN A 88 26.95 7.16 17.67
CA ASN A 88 28.40 6.91 17.59
C ASN A 88 29.25 8.16 17.85
N ASN A 89 28.60 9.32 18.03
CA ASN A 89 29.22 10.60 18.38
C ASN A 89 28.86 11.08 19.81
N LEU A 90 28.46 10.14 20.69
CA LEU A 90 28.36 10.28 22.14
C LEU A 90 29.43 9.43 22.83
#